data_AF-A0A2V7TKE0-F1
#
_entry.id   AF-A0A2V7TKE0-F1
#
_cell.length_a   1.000
_cell.length_b   1.000
_cell.length_c   1.000
_cell.angle_alpha   90.00
_cell.angle_beta   90.00
_cell.angle_gamma   90.00
#
_symmetry.space_group_name_H-M   'P 1'
#
loop_
_entity.id
_entity.type
_entity.pdbx_description
1 polymer ?
#
loop_
_entity_poly.entity_id
_entity_poly.type
_entity_poly.pdbx_seq_one_letter_code
_entity_poly.pdbx_strand_id
1 'polypeptide(L)'
;MTRLVRTTYLGLLVLASGCEGWKTPGDPPPSLDAELRQRLGGQYGVVPIVAPPTQPPALVTLGQALMFDKVLSGNRDIACATCHTMAAHATDGITISIGTGGTGTGASRTLGPGRQFVPRNAPTLLNTGLGAFYLFLDGRVSGVGAGFFNTPAGAALPPGLPSALAAQAMFPVMSREEMRGNRGDRDRFGNPNELADFDDTAFVGVWQAIMRRLLAIPEYVSLFNAAFPGTPTSALGFQHAATAIAAFQTQSLTKLDSPFDRYLAHDDAALTAEQKRGALLFFSDKARCGSCHSGPLLGGNGFANAGVPQLGPGTGSGAPLDFGRGALFNQEFYRFAFRVTPLRNVELTAPYMHDGAFATLEAVLHHYNDVQRTLREYDPSGLPAALQLMYHGDGATITAMLATLDGRLGQTLGLNDQEIGELVAFLESLTDPSARDLSALVPARVPSGLPVGE
;
A
#
# COMPACT_ATOMS: atom_id res chain seq x y z
N MET A 1 -35.57 -13.46 77.83
CA MET A 1 -34.73 -13.12 78.99
C MET A 1 -33.62 -14.14 79.10
N THR A 2 -32.39 -13.68 78.84
CA THR A 2 -31.10 -14.14 79.40
C THR A 2 -30.85 -15.63 79.66
N ARG A 3 -29.84 -16.18 78.96
CA ARG A 3 -28.60 -16.68 79.61
C ARG A 3 -27.48 -16.91 78.58
N LEU A 4 -26.40 -16.15 78.77
CA LEU A 4 -25.05 -16.38 78.24
C LEU A 4 -24.49 -17.71 78.76
N VAL A 5 -23.82 -18.47 77.91
CA VAL A 5 -22.73 -19.38 78.33
C VAL A 5 -21.56 -19.22 77.37
N ARG A 6 -20.41 -18.86 77.94
CA ARG A 6 -19.09 -18.71 77.29
C ARG A 6 -18.55 -20.07 76.87
N THR A 7 -18.07 -20.18 75.63
CA THR A 7 -17.29 -21.33 75.17
C THR A 7 -15.82 -20.94 75.14
N THR A 8 -15.02 -21.59 75.98
CA THR A 8 -13.57 -21.44 76.06
C THR A 8 -12.90 -22.29 74.97
N TYR A 9 -11.95 -21.67 74.26
CA TYR A 9 -11.09 -22.30 73.26
C TYR A 9 -10.06 -23.24 73.90
N LEU A 10 -9.89 -24.44 73.34
CA LEU A 10 -8.67 -25.25 73.47
C LEU A 10 -8.12 -25.46 72.07
N GLY A 11 -6.96 -24.87 71.79
CA GLY A 11 -6.23 -25.06 70.54
C GLY A 11 -5.56 -26.43 70.48
N LEU A 12 -5.71 -27.10 69.34
CA LEU A 12 -4.82 -28.19 68.94
C LEU A 12 -4.04 -27.72 67.69
N LEU A 13 -2.73 -27.57 67.86
CA LEU A 13 -1.77 -27.53 66.75
C LEU A 13 -1.78 -28.89 66.05
N VAL A 14 -2.20 -28.92 64.79
CA VAL A 14 -1.95 -30.04 63.88
C VAL A 14 -0.72 -29.71 63.05
N LEU A 15 0.33 -30.51 63.22
CA LEU A 15 1.54 -30.52 62.41
C LEU A 15 1.15 -30.84 60.95
N ALA A 16 1.16 -29.83 60.09
CA ALA A 16 1.09 -30.01 58.64
C ALA A 16 2.42 -30.61 58.17
N SER A 17 2.44 -31.93 58.02
CA SER A 17 3.45 -32.65 57.26
C SER A 17 3.26 -32.27 55.79
N GLY A 18 4.29 -31.67 55.20
CA GLY A 18 4.28 -31.22 53.82
C GLY A 18 4.10 -32.40 52.86
N CYS A 19 2.98 -32.42 52.16
CA CYS A 19 2.95 -32.97 50.82
C CYS A 19 3.65 -31.96 49.91
N GLU A 20 4.97 -32.09 49.75
CA GLU A 20 5.66 -31.52 48.60
C GLU A 20 4.98 -32.08 47.36
N GLY A 21 4.18 -31.22 46.70
CA GLY A 21 3.52 -31.56 45.46
C GLY A 21 4.57 -32.03 44.46
N TRP A 22 4.43 -33.28 44.04
CA TRP A 22 5.04 -33.79 42.83
C TRP A 22 4.79 -32.79 41.71
N LYS A 23 5.81 -32.03 41.30
CA LYS A 23 5.80 -31.38 40.00
C LYS A 23 5.81 -32.50 38.98
N THR A 24 4.69 -32.69 38.28
CA THR A 24 4.70 -33.44 37.02
C THR A 24 5.83 -32.86 36.15
N PRO A 25 6.67 -33.69 35.50
CA PRO A 25 7.57 -33.21 34.47
C PRO A 25 6.76 -32.33 33.52
N GLY A 26 7.16 -31.06 33.38
CA GLY A 26 6.45 -30.10 32.56
C GLY A 26 6.29 -30.65 31.15
N ASP A 27 5.13 -30.42 30.56
CA ASP A 27 4.88 -30.75 29.15
C ASP A 27 6.07 -30.28 28.28
N PRO A 28 6.46 -31.04 27.24
CA PRO A 28 7.49 -30.58 26.32
C PRO A 28 7.13 -29.18 25.82
N PRO A 29 8.14 -28.32 25.58
CA PRO A 29 7.86 -26.96 25.09
C PRO A 29 6.96 -27.04 23.85
N PRO A 30 5.99 -26.13 23.71
CA PRO A 30 5.08 -26.15 22.58
C PRO A 30 5.87 -26.12 21.27
N SER A 31 5.38 -26.84 20.26
CA SER A 31 5.96 -26.75 18.92
C SER A 31 5.88 -25.31 18.40
N LEU A 32 6.76 -24.95 17.45
CA LEU A 32 6.70 -23.64 16.80
C LEU A 32 5.30 -23.35 16.25
N ASP A 33 4.61 -24.37 15.74
CA ASP A 33 3.25 -24.26 15.21
C ASP A 33 2.22 -23.93 16.29
N ALA A 34 2.29 -24.61 17.44
CA ALA A 34 1.40 -24.35 18.56
C ALA A 34 1.59 -22.94 19.12
N GLU A 35 2.84 -22.51 19.30
CA GLU A 35 3.16 -21.17 19.78
C GLU A 35 2.71 -20.11 18.76
N LEU A 36 3.01 -20.29 17.47
CA LEU A 36 2.68 -19.31 16.45
C LEU A 36 1.16 -19.15 16.29
N ARG A 37 0.39 -20.24 16.27
CA ARG A 37 -1.08 -20.16 16.21
C ARG A 37 -1.68 -19.43 17.40
N GLN A 38 -1.15 -19.65 18.60
CA GLN A 38 -1.60 -18.95 19.79
C GLN A 38 -1.39 -17.43 19.66
N ARG A 39 -0.29 -16.99 19.05
CA ARG A 39 -0.01 -15.57 18.82
C ARG A 39 -0.89 -14.94 17.73
N LEU A 40 -1.09 -15.61 16.60
CA LEU A 40 -1.73 -15.04 15.40
C LEU A 40 -3.21 -14.66 15.61
N GLY A 41 -4.01 -15.57 16.19
CA GLY A 41 -5.46 -15.39 16.30
C GLY A 41 -5.93 -14.43 17.41
N GLY A 42 -5.06 -14.11 18.36
CA GLY A 42 -5.37 -13.26 19.51
C GLY A 42 -5.28 -11.77 19.19
N GLN A 43 -4.34 -11.08 19.86
CA GLN A 43 -4.17 -9.62 19.83
C GLN A 43 -3.95 -9.03 18.42
N TYR A 44 -3.39 -9.81 17.48
CA TYR A 44 -3.03 -9.32 16.16
C TYR A 44 -4.11 -9.55 15.09
N GLY A 45 -5.17 -10.31 15.39
CA GLY A 45 -6.29 -10.55 14.49
C GLY A 45 -5.88 -11.12 13.12
N VAL A 46 -4.79 -11.89 13.07
CA VAL A 46 -4.31 -12.48 11.83
C VAL A 46 -5.14 -13.70 11.53
N VAL A 47 -5.89 -13.63 10.43
CA VAL A 47 -6.82 -14.66 9.98
C VAL A 47 -6.70 -14.83 8.46
N PRO A 48 -7.16 -15.96 7.89
CA PRO A 48 -7.25 -16.12 6.44
C PRO A 48 -7.98 -14.96 5.78
N ILE A 49 -7.49 -14.53 4.61
CA ILE A 49 -8.11 -13.45 3.84
C ILE A 49 -9.37 -13.99 3.16
N VAL A 50 -10.47 -13.24 3.27
CA VAL A 50 -11.68 -13.52 2.50
C VAL A 50 -11.49 -13.03 1.07
N ALA A 51 -11.61 -13.94 0.10
CA ALA A 51 -11.52 -13.60 -1.31
C ALA A 51 -12.64 -12.60 -1.69
N PRO A 52 -12.32 -11.57 -2.52
CA PRO A 52 -13.34 -10.65 -3.00
C PRO A 52 -14.28 -11.38 -3.97
N PRO A 53 -15.52 -10.88 -4.16
CA PRO A 53 -16.43 -11.43 -5.16
C PRO A 53 -15.80 -11.41 -6.56
N THR A 54 -16.05 -12.47 -7.35
CA THR A 54 -15.66 -12.53 -8.76
C THR A 54 -16.24 -11.34 -9.52
N GLN A 55 -15.40 -10.72 -10.36
CA GLN A 55 -15.79 -9.53 -11.10
C GLN A 55 -16.39 -9.90 -12.47
N PRO A 56 -17.38 -9.15 -12.99
CA PRO A 56 -17.94 -9.41 -14.31
C PRO A 56 -16.89 -9.37 -15.43
N PRO A 57 -16.81 -10.38 -16.32
CA PRO A 57 -15.77 -10.45 -17.36
C PRO A 57 -15.70 -9.23 -18.28
N ALA A 58 -16.85 -8.63 -18.62
CA ALA A 58 -16.90 -7.42 -19.44
C ALA A 58 -16.27 -6.20 -18.74
N LEU A 59 -16.46 -6.06 -17.41
CA LEU A 59 -15.80 -5.02 -16.62
C LEU A 59 -14.30 -5.24 -16.55
N VAL A 60 -13.86 -6.48 -16.34
CA VAL A 60 -12.44 -6.85 -16.29
C VAL A 60 -11.76 -6.57 -17.62
N THR A 61 -12.41 -6.90 -18.74
CA THR A 61 -11.89 -6.65 -20.10
C THR A 61 -11.74 -5.15 -20.37
N LEU A 62 -12.79 -4.35 -20.08
CA LEU A 62 -12.72 -2.89 -20.21
C LEU A 62 -11.65 -2.30 -19.28
N GLY A 63 -11.56 -2.79 -18.04
CA GLY A 63 -10.59 -2.35 -17.06
C GLY A 63 -9.16 -2.63 -17.47
N GLN A 64 -8.89 -3.81 -18.04
CA GLN A 64 -7.59 -4.14 -18.61
C GLN A 64 -7.25 -3.18 -19.76
N ALA A 65 -8.16 -2.95 -20.70
CA ALA A 65 -7.91 -2.01 -21.79
C ALA A 65 -7.52 -0.62 -21.25
N LEU A 66 -8.30 -0.08 -20.30
CA LEU A 66 -8.06 1.24 -19.72
C LEU A 66 -6.77 1.32 -18.88
N MET A 67 -6.45 0.27 -18.11
CA MET A 67 -5.24 0.21 -17.27
C MET A 67 -3.95 0.41 -18.09
N PHE A 68 -3.95 -0.09 -19.33
CA PHE A 68 -2.79 -0.11 -20.21
C PHE A 68 -2.79 0.99 -21.29
N ASP A 69 -3.89 1.73 -21.44
CA ASP A 69 -4.04 2.69 -22.53
C ASP A 69 -3.61 4.10 -22.12
N LYS A 70 -2.57 4.60 -22.80
CA LYS A 70 -2.03 5.97 -22.63
C LYS A 70 -3.03 7.06 -23.03
N VAL A 71 -4.15 6.70 -23.67
CA VAL A 71 -5.23 7.63 -24.04
C VAL A 71 -5.83 8.35 -22.83
N LEU A 72 -5.61 7.87 -21.61
CA LEU A 72 -6.09 8.53 -20.39
C LEU A 72 -5.22 9.72 -19.95
N SER A 73 -3.94 9.77 -20.34
CA SER A 73 -3.05 10.89 -19.96
C SER A 73 -3.17 12.07 -20.92
N GLY A 74 -2.94 13.28 -20.42
CA GLY A 74 -3.00 14.51 -21.20
C GLY A 74 -2.08 14.47 -22.42
N ASN A 75 -0.83 14.05 -22.22
CA ASN A 75 0.16 13.98 -23.31
C ASN A 75 0.11 12.66 -24.12
N ARG A 76 -0.80 11.73 -23.77
CA ARG A 76 -0.95 10.42 -24.42
C ARG A 76 0.32 9.55 -24.40
N ASP A 77 1.08 9.66 -23.32
CA ASP A 77 2.39 9.05 -23.09
C ASP A 77 2.47 8.18 -21.82
N ILE A 78 1.52 8.30 -20.90
CA ILE A 78 1.46 7.58 -19.61
C ILE A 78 0.14 6.85 -19.48
N ALA A 79 0.19 5.58 -19.11
CA ALA A 79 -0.96 4.79 -18.67
C ALA A 79 -0.79 4.44 -17.18
N CYS A 80 -1.83 3.90 -16.54
CA CYS A 80 -1.69 3.38 -15.18
C CYS A 80 -0.58 2.31 -15.11
N ALA A 81 -0.53 1.43 -16.11
CA ALA A 81 0.49 0.39 -16.23
C ALA A 81 1.91 0.92 -16.52
N THR A 82 2.08 2.22 -16.79
CA THR A 82 3.40 2.83 -16.96
C THR A 82 4.14 2.99 -15.62
N CYS A 83 3.42 3.32 -14.55
CA CYS A 83 3.97 3.40 -13.19
C CYS A 83 3.63 2.17 -12.34
N HIS A 84 2.76 1.29 -12.83
CA HIS A 84 2.40 0.02 -12.20
C HIS A 84 2.63 -1.12 -13.19
N THR A 85 3.90 -1.32 -13.58
CA THR A 85 4.27 -2.28 -14.62
C THR A 85 4.10 -3.70 -14.11
N MET A 86 3.62 -4.61 -14.97
CA MET A 86 3.49 -6.01 -14.59
C MET A 86 4.85 -6.67 -14.35
N ALA A 87 5.90 -6.22 -15.05
CA ALA A 87 7.28 -6.69 -14.89
C ALA A 87 7.89 -6.32 -13.52
N ALA A 88 7.43 -5.22 -12.90
CA ALA A 88 7.80 -4.83 -11.54
C ALA A 88 6.66 -5.09 -10.54
N HIS A 89 5.88 -6.16 -10.74
CA HIS A 89 4.87 -6.62 -9.78
C HIS A 89 3.80 -5.55 -9.44
N ALA A 90 3.36 -4.84 -10.47
CA ALA A 90 2.42 -3.72 -10.40
C ALA A 90 2.91 -2.52 -9.57
N THR A 91 4.23 -2.29 -9.54
CA THR A 91 4.92 -1.08 -9.06
C THR A 91 5.65 -0.38 -10.22
N ASP A 92 6.36 0.71 -9.94
CA ASP A 92 7.23 1.39 -10.92
C ASP A 92 8.66 0.82 -10.92
N GLY A 93 9.06 0.12 -9.84
CA GLY A 93 10.40 -0.44 -9.69
C GLY A 93 11.53 0.60 -9.55
N ILE A 94 11.19 1.87 -9.28
CA ILE A 94 12.13 2.96 -9.04
C ILE A 94 11.76 3.72 -7.75
N THR A 95 12.73 4.44 -7.17
CA THR A 95 12.60 5.16 -5.89
C THR A 95 11.37 6.08 -5.90
N ILE A 96 11.34 7.03 -6.83
CA ILE A 96 10.22 7.95 -6.99
C ILE A 96 9.78 7.94 -8.45
N SER A 97 8.47 7.86 -8.66
CA SER A 97 7.89 7.69 -9.98
C SER A 97 8.04 8.93 -10.85
N ILE A 98 8.04 8.71 -12.15
CA ILE A 98 8.07 9.75 -13.17
C ILE A 98 6.73 9.68 -13.90
N GLY A 99 6.03 10.79 -14.09
CA GLY A 99 4.80 10.80 -14.87
C GLY A 99 5.00 11.42 -16.25
N THR A 100 4.05 12.27 -16.62
CA THR A 100 3.89 12.83 -17.96
C THR A 100 5.16 13.51 -18.45
N GLY A 101 5.56 13.24 -19.69
CA GLY A 101 6.81 13.70 -20.29
C GLY A 101 8.05 12.87 -19.94
N GLY A 102 7.92 11.83 -19.12
CA GLY A 102 8.97 10.83 -18.92
C GLY A 102 9.12 9.87 -20.11
N THR A 103 10.29 9.27 -20.24
CA THR A 103 10.60 8.27 -21.28
C THR A 103 11.17 6.99 -20.66
N GLY A 104 11.11 5.87 -21.38
CA GLY A 104 11.58 4.56 -20.89
C GLY A 104 10.57 3.83 -20.01
N THR A 105 10.97 2.65 -19.51
CA THR A 105 10.14 1.77 -18.67
C THR A 105 10.94 1.18 -17.52
N GLY A 106 10.27 0.91 -16.38
CA GLY A 106 10.90 0.38 -15.17
C GLY A 106 12.14 1.18 -14.74
N ALA A 107 13.23 0.48 -14.44
CA ALA A 107 14.49 1.10 -14.00
C ALA A 107 15.15 2.03 -15.04
N SER A 108 14.76 1.96 -16.32
CA SER A 108 15.31 2.83 -17.39
C SER A 108 14.59 4.18 -17.52
N ARG A 109 13.56 4.43 -16.69
CA ARG A 109 12.76 5.66 -16.79
C ARG A 109 13.59 6.90 -16.52
N THR A 110 13.47 7.89 -17.40
CA THR A 110 14.17 9.18 -17.28
C THR A 110 13.19 10.34 -17.23
N LEU A 111 13.51 11.31 -16.37
CA LEU A 111 12.71 12.53 -16.22
C LEU A 111 12.88 13.42 -17.46
N GLY A 112 11.75 13.80 -18.07
CA GLY A 112 11.78 14.70 -19.23
C GLY A 112 12.23 16.12 -18.88
N PRO A 113 12.74 16.90 -19.85
CA PRO A 113 13.08 18.30 -19.64
C PRO A 113 11.90 19.12 -19.10
N GLY A 114 12.14 19.91 -18.04
CA GLY A 114 11.12 20.74 -17.42
C GLY A 114 10.04 19.96 -16.64
N ARG A 115 10.23 18.66 -16.41
CA ARG A 115 9.34 17.83 -15.59
C ARG A 115 9.81 17.77 -14.15
N GLN A 116 8.88 17.38 -13.28
CA GLN A 116 9.14 17.07 -11.88
C GLN A 116 8.83 15.59 -11.64
N PHE A 117 9.51 15.00 -10.67
CA PHE A 117 9.15 13.68 -10.17
C PHE A 117 7.74 13.73 -9.54
N VAL A 118 7.04 12.60 -9.57
CA VAL A 118 5.87 12.41 -8.70
C VAL A 118 6.37 12.50 -7.24
N PRO A 119 5.59 12.96 -6.25
CA PRO A 119 6.13 13.13 -4.90
C PRO A 119 6.47 11.84 -4.12
N ARG A 120 6.08 10.66 -4.62
CA ARG A 120 6.12 9.39 -3.89
C ARG A 120 6.47 8.22 -4.80
N ASN A 121 6.91 7.13 -4.18
CA ASN A 121 6.97 5.81 -4.79
C ASN A 121 5.56 5.31 -5.16
N ALA A 122 5.45 4.59 -6.27
CA ALA A 122 4.20 3.93 -6.67
C ALA A 122 4.05 2.59 -5.91
N PRO A 123 3.09 2.47 -4.98
CA PRO A 123 2.86 1.22 -4.25
C PRO A 123 2.36 0.13 -5.20
N THR A 124 2.56 -1.14 -4.82
CA THR A 124 2.02 -2.25 -5.61
C THR A 124 0.49 -2.21 -5.68
N LEU A 125 -0.05 -2.61 -6.83
CA LEU A 125 -1.49 -2.86 -6.99
C LEU A 125 -1.89 -4.30 -6.64
N LEU A 126 -0.94 -5.18 -6.31
CA LEU A 126 -1.26 -6.50 -5.79
C LEU A 126 -2.13 -6.38 -4.54
N ASN A 127 -3.22 -7.14 -4.50
CA ASN A 127 -4.14 -7.21 -3.36
C ASN A 127 -4.85 -5.90 -2.97
N THR A 128 -4.81 -4.84 -3.79
CA THR A 128 -5.56 -3.59 -3.50
C THR A 128 -7.08 -3.76 -3.60
N GLY A 129 -7.55 -4.77 -4.34
CA GLY A 129 -8.96 -5.15 -4.46
C GLY A 129 -9.59 -5.77 -3.21
N LEU A 130 -8.81 -5.99 -2.14
CA LEU A 130 -9.28 -6.62 -0.89
C LEU A 130 -10.05 -5.66 0.04
N GLY A 131 -10.37 -4.44 -0.42
CA GLY A 131 -11.29 -3.55 0.30
C GLY A 131 -10.66 -2.74 1.44
N ALA A 132 -9.44 -2.23 1.25
CA ALA A 132 -8.82 -1.33 2.23
C ALA A 132 -9.66 -0.07 2.47
N PHE A 133 -9.78 0.37 3.74
CA PHE A 133 -10.51 1.58 4.09
C PHE A 133 -9.81 2.86 3.58
N TYR A 134 -8.47 2.89 3.60
CA TYR A 134 -7.65 4.02 3.16
C TYR A 134 -6.86 3.66 1.90
N LEU A 135 -6.95 4.52 0.89
CA LEU A 135 -6.19 4.46 -0.36
C LEU A 135 -5.29 5.71 -0.47
N PHE A 136 -4.26 5.61 -1.31
CA PHE A 136 -3.06 6.44 -1.27
C PHE A 136 -2.26 6.28 0.04
N LEU A 137 -1.02 6.77 0.03
CA LEU A 137 -0.11 6.69 1.18
C LEU A 137 -0.45 7.70 2.29
N ASP A 138 -1.16 8.79 1.98
CA ASP A 138 -1.67 9.76 2.97
C ASP A 138 -3.12 9.48 3.41
N GLY A 139 -3.80 8.52 2.76
CA GLY A 139 -5.19 8.18 3.05
C GLY A 139 -6.19 9.21 2.55
N ARG A 140 -5.83 10.08 1.58
CA ARG A 140 -6.72 11.13 1.07
C ARG A 140 -7.98 10.59 0.37
N VAL A 141 -7.99 9.30 0.02
CA VAL A 141 -9.20 8.59 -0.38
C VAL A 141 -9.53 7.56 0.69
N SER A 142 -10.73 7.65 1.27
CA SER A 142 -11.17 6.70 2.28
C SER A 142 -12.66 6.42 2.26
N GLY A 143 -13.04 5.19 2.61
CA GLY A 143 -14.43 4.77 2.77
C GLY A 143 -14.61 3.26 2.59
N VAL A 144 -15.82 2.77 2.83
CA VAL A 144 -16.19 1.35 2.69
C VAL A 144 -17.49 1.21 1.90
N GLY A 145 -17.57 0.12 1.13
CA GLY A 145 -18.76 -0.19 0.33
C GLY A 145 -19.03 0.84 -0.78
N ALA A 146 -20.29 0.89 -1.23
CA ALA A 146 -20.74 1.83 -2.25
C ALA A 146 -21.40 3.06 -1.60
N GLY A 147 -21.04 4.26 -2.06
CA GLY A 147 -21.91 5.43 -1.94
C GLY A 147 -21.37 6.67 -1.22
N PHE A 148 -20.38 6.57 -0.33
CA PHE A 148 -19.79 7.75 0.31
C PHE A 148 -18.30 7.57 0.58
N PHE A 149 -17.48 8.33 -0.15
CA PHE A 149 -16.03 8.36 0.02
C PHE A 149 -15.58 9.76 0.41
N ASN A 150 -14.68 9.85 1.38
CA ASN A 150 -13.91 11.07 1.59
C ASN A 150 -12.80 11.13 0.55
N THR A 151 -12.81 12.17 -0.29
CA THR A 151 -11.86 12.33 -1.39
C THR A 151 -11.52 13.80 -1.61
N PRO A 152 -10.41 14.13 -2.30
CA PRO A 152 -10.08 15.52 -2.63
C PRO A 152 -11.15 16.23 -3.49
N ALA A 153 -11.98 15.48 -4.23
CA ALA A 153 -13.04 16.05 -5.04
C ALA A 153 -14.29 16.46 -4.23
N GLY A 154 -14.43 16.00 -2.98
CA GLY A 154 -15.60 16.28 -2.15
C GLY A 154 -16.91 16.00 -2.89
N ALA A 155 -17.80 17.00 -2.91
CA ALA A 155 -19.10 16.91 -3.60
C ALA A 155 -19.01 16.78 -5.12
N ALA A 156 -17.84 17.04 -5.74
CA ALA A 156 -17.65 16.87 -7.17
C ALA A 156 -17.44 15.39 -7.58
N LEU A 157 -17.16 14.48 -6.63
CA LEU A 157 -17.04 13.06 -6.92
C LEU A 157 -18.39 12.52 -7.42
N PRO A 158 -18.48 11.91 -8.62
CA PRO A 158 -19.72 11.35 -9.12
C PRO A 158 -20.21 10.17 -8.25
N PRO A 159 -21.53 9.99 -8.10
CA PRO A 159 -22.09 8.85 -7.38
C PRO A 159 -21.89 7.53 -8.16
N GLY A 160 -22.19 6.41 -7.50
CA GLY A 160 -22.24 5.09 -8.15
C GLY A 160 -20.91 4.33 -8.20
N LEU A 161 -19.84 4.86 -7.59
CA LEU A 161 -18.59 4.12 -7.41
C LEU A 161 -18.78 2.98 -6.39
N PRO A 162 -18.40 1.73 -6.72
CA PRO A 162 -18.67 0.56 -5.88
C PRO A 162 -17.67 0.34 -4.74
N SER A 163 -16.50 0.99 -4.79
CA SER A 163 -15.42 0.78 -3.82
C SER A 163 -14.48 1.98 -3.72
N ALA A 164 -13.72 2.04 -2.63
CA ALA A 164 -12.69 3.07 -2.46
C ALA A 164 -11.54 2.92 -3.49
N LEU A 165 -11.34 1.72 -4.03
CA LEU A 165 -10.42 1.47 -5.15
C LEU A 165 -10.92 2.15 -6.43
N ALA A 166 -12.21 2.03 -6.74
CA ALA A 166 -12.81 2.76 -7.86
C ALA A 166 -12.75 4.27 -7.65
N ALA A 167 -12.96 4.75 -6.42
CA ALA A 167 -12.78 6.16 -6.10
C ALA A 167 -11.32 6.62 -6.28
N GLN A 168 -10.33 5.82 -5.87
CA GLN A 168 -8.91 6.11 -6.06
C GLN A 168 -8.54 6.25 -7.54
N ALA A 169 -9.06 5.36 -8.40
CA ALA A 169 -8.78 5.37 -9.84
C ALA A 169 -9.25 6.66 -10.56
N MET A 170 -10.06 7.50 -9.91
CA MET A 170 -10.49 8.80 -10.43
C MET A 170 -9.39 9.87 -10.45
N PHE A 171 -8.32 9.71 -9.65
CA PHE A 171 -7.42 10.81 -9.30
C PHE A 171 -6.07 10.89 -10.03
N PRO A 172 -5.40 9.79 -10.46
CA PRO A 172 -4.13 9.91 -11.17
C PRO A 172 -4.21 10.78 -12.44
N VAL A 173 -5.33 10.70 -13.16
CA VAL A 173 -5.64 11.55 -14.34
C VAL A 173 -5.80 13.04 -14.03
N MET A 174 -5.92 13.40 -12.74
CA MET A 174 -6.05 14.79 -12.28
C MET A 174 -4.70 15.41 -11.93
N SER A 175 -3.69 14.59 -11.62
CA SER A 175 -2.38 15.06 -11.17
C SER A 175 -1.53 15.53 -12.35
N ARG A 176 -0.91 16.72 -12.24
CA ARG A 176 -0.06 17.27 -13.33
C ARG A 176 1.21 16.46 -13.48
N GLU A 177 1.77 16.04 -12.35
CA GLU A 177 3.03 15.30 -12.23
C GLU A 177 2.84 13.83 -12.63
N GLU A 178 1.63 13.27 -12.51
CA GLU A 178 1.31 11.89 -12.93
C GLU A 178 0.83 11.84 -14.39
N MET A 179 -0.48 12.02 -14.64
CA MET A 179 -1.07 11.74 -15.96
C MET A 179 -1.66 12.97 -16.67
N ARG A 180 -1.90 14.10 -16.01
CA ARG A 180 -2.58 15.24 -16.65
C ARG A 180 -1.63 16.09 -17.51
N GLY A 181 -0.39 16.31 -17.06
CA GLY A 181 0.54 17.23 -17.70
C GLY A 181 0.36 18.71 -17.30
N ASN A 182 1.27 19.54 -17.81
CA ASN A 182 1.41 20.96 -17.50
C ASN A 182 0.73 21.83 -18.58
N ARG A 183 0.29 23.03 -18.19
CA ARG A 183 -0.29 24.00 -19.13
C ARG A 183 0.68 24.28 -20.27
N GLY A 184 0.16 24.30 -21.51
CA GLY A 184 0.96 24.47 -22.71
C GLY A 184 1.66 23.20 -23.22
N ASP A 185 1.50 22.07 -22.52
CA ASP A 185 1.97 20.78 -23.03
C ASP A 185 1.31 20.41 -24.36
N ARG A 186 2.02 19.60 -25.13
CA ARG A 186 1.51 18.93 -26.31
C ARG A 186 1.50 17.43 -26.09
N ASP A 187 0.54 16.76 -26.70
CA ASP A 187 0.51 15.30 -26.73
C ASP A 187 1.57 14.74 -27.68
N ARG A 188 1.75 13.41 -27.66
CA ARG A 188 2.76 12.74 -28.51
C ARG A 188 2.54 12.95 -30.02
N PHE A 189 1.37 13.40 -30.43
CA PHE A 189 1.03 13.71 -31.83
C PHE A 189 1.27 15.18 -32.16
N GLY A 190 1.72 15.99 -31.20
CA GLY A 190 1.98 17.42 -31.36
C GLY A 190 0.73 18.30 -31.18
N ASN A 191 -0.41 17.74 -30.80
CA ASN A 191 -1.63 18.52 -30.54
C ASN A 191 -1.57 19.14 -29.14
N PRO A 192 -2.23 20.29 -28.89
CA PRO A 192 -2.36 20.82 -27.52
C PRO A 192 -2.96 19.78 -26.57
N ASN A 193 -2.39 19.63 -25.38
CA ASN A 193 -2.96 18.81 -24.32
C ASN A 193 -4.17 19.51 -23.72
N GLU A 194 -5.36 19.08 -24.15
CA GLU A 194 -6.63 19.70 -23.73
C GLU A 194 -6.95 19.50 -22.25
N LEU A 195 -6.36 18.50 -21.59
CA LEU A 195 -6.60 18.24 -20.16
C LEU A 195 -5.82 19.19 -19.26
N ALA A 196 -4.66 19.68 -19.72
CA ALA A 196 -3.79 20.55 -18.95
C ALA A 196 -4.35 21.98 -18.77
N ASP A 197 -5.23 22.41 -19.68
CA ASP A 197 -5.83 23.75 -19.70
C ASP A 197 -6.88 23.95 -18.60
N PHE A 198 -7.47 22.87 -18.08
CA PHE A 198 -8.37 22.95 -16.94
C PHE A 198 -7.64 23.42 -15.67
N ASP A 199 -8.35 24.21 -14.86
CA ASP A 199 -7.94 24.54 -13.49
C ASP A 199 -7.84 23.28 -12.62
N ASP A 200 -6.99 23.32 -11.58
CA ASP A 200 -6.69 22.14 -10.74
C ASP A 200 -7.88 21.66 -9.91
N THR A 201 -8.90 22.51 -9.73
CA THR A 201 -10.14 22.19 -9.04
C THR A 201 -11.26 21.74 -9.98
N ALA A 202 -11.04 21.77 -11.31
CA ALA A 202 -12.05 21.47 -12.32
C ALA A 202 -12.21 19.95 -12.56
N PHE A 203 -12.42 19.17 -11.49
CA PHE A 203 -12.54 17.71 -11.51
C PHE A 203 -13.50 17.19 -12.59
N VAL A 204 -14.74 17.69 -12.58
CA VAL A 204 -15.79 17.26 -13.51
C VAL A 204 -15.41 17.54 -14.96
N GLY A 205 -14.78 18.69 -15.24
CA GLY A 205 -14.39 19.09 -16.59
C GLY A 205 -13.33 18.16 -17.19
N VAL A 206 -12.30 17.81 -16.41
CA VAL A 206 -11.24 16.89 -16.82
C VAL A 206 -11.80 15.49 -17.08
N TRP A 207 -12.60 14.94 -16.15
CA TRP A 207 -13.23 13.62 -16.33
C TRP A 207 -14.15 13.55 -17.55
N GLN A 208 -14.93 14.60 -17.81
CA GLN A 208 -15.75 14.68 -19.01
C GLN A 208 -14.91 14.77 -20.29
N ALA A 209 -13.79 15.49 -20.28
CA ALA A 209 -12.89 15.58 -21.42
C ALA A 209 -12.27 14.21 -21.76
N ILE A 210 -11.84 13.45 -20.76
CA ILE A 210 -11.33 12.09 -20.94
C ILE A 210 -12.43 11.18 -21.50
N MET A 211 -13.65 11.25 -20.97
CA MET A 211 -14.76 10.43 -21.50
C MET A 211 -15.11 10.77 -22.94
N ARG A 212 -15.10 12.05 -23.34
CA ARG A 212 -15.29 12.42 -24.76
C ARG A 212 -14.23 11.77 -25.66
N ARG A 213 -12.98 11.72 -25.19
CA ARG A 213 -11.87 11.08 -25.91
C ARG A 213 -12.09 9.57 -26.04
N LEU A 214 -12.45 8.89 -24.95
CA LEU A 214 -12.74 7.45 -24.95
C LEU A 214 -13.93 7.10 -25.85
N LEU A 215 -15.03 7.85 -25.77
CA LEU A 215 -16.24 7.61 -26.54
C LEU A 215 -16.11 7.98 -28.03
N ALA A 216 -15.04 8.66 -28.43
CA ALA A 216 -14.68 8.86 -29.83
C ALA A 216 -14.04 7.62 -30.48
N ILE A 217 -13.66 6.61 -29.69
CA ILE A 217 -13.06 5.36 -30.16
C ILE A 217 -14.14 4.26 -30.21
N PRO A 218 -14.53 3.76 -31.40
CA PRO A 218 -15.63 2.79 -31.53
C PRO A 218 -15.47 1.50 -30.72
N GLU A 219 -14.23 1.03 -30.56
CA GLU A 219 -13.92 -0.15 -29.75
C GLU A 219 -14.20 0.11 -28.26
N TYR A 220 -13.88 1.30 -27.73
CA TYR A 220 -14.25 1.66 -26.35
C TYR A 220 -15.76 1.76 -26.17
N VAL A 221 -16.50 2.35 -27.11
CA VAL A 221 -17.97 2.40 -27.04
C VAL A 221 -18.56 0.98 -26.91
N SER A 222 -18.03 0.03 -27.69
CA SER A 222 -18.44 -1.37 -27.62
C SER A 222 -18.12 -2.00 -26.26
N LEU A 223 -16.90 -1.78 -25.74
CA LEU A 223 -16.48 -2.29 -24.42
C LEU A 223 -17.30 -1.69 -23.28
N PHE A 224 -17.59 -0.38 -23.29
CA PHE A 224 -18.43 0.27 -22.28
C PHE A 224 -19.86 -0.25 -22.31
N ASN A 225 -20.48 -0.38 -23.50
CA ASN A 225 -21.85 -0.88 -23.62
C ASN A 225 -21.96 -2.34 -23.16
N ALA A 226 -20.92 -3.17 -23.39
CA ALA A 226 -20.86 -4.53 -22.88
C ALA A 226 -20.69 -4.58 -21.35
N ALA A 227 -19.89 -3.69 -20.78
CA ALA A 227 -19.65 -3.61 -19.34
C ALA A 227 -20.82 -3.00 -18.55
N PHE A 228 -21.60 -2.12 -19.18
CA PHE A 228 -22.71 -1.38 -18.57
C PHE A 228 -23.97 -1.42 -19.45
N PRO A 229 -24.57 -2.60 -19.69
CA PRO A 229 -25.69 -2.76 -20.63
C PRO A 229 -26.96 -1.98 -20.25
N GLY A 230 -27.10 -1.57 -18.98
CA GLY A 230 -28.20 -0.74 -18.48
C GLY A 230 -27.96 0.77 -18.55
N THR A 231 -26.78 1.21 -18.99
CA THR A 231 -26.40 2.62 -19.04
C THR A 231 -26.33 3.07 -20.49
N PRO A 232 -27.13 4.06 -20.94
CA PRO A 232 -27.01 4.57 -22.30
C PRO A 232 -25.65 5.23 -22.48
N THR A 233 -25.07 5.16 -23.69
CA THR A 233 -23.72 5.68 -23.97
C THR A 233 -23.58 7.17 -23.59
N SER A 234 -24.64 7.96 -23.72
CA SER A 234 -24.68 9.38 -23.33
C SER A 234 -24.60 9.64 -21.82
N ALA A 235 -24.86 8.63 -20.99
CA ALA A 235 -24.77 8.68 -19.53
C ALA A 235 -23.47 8.06 -18.97
N LEU A 236 -22.60 7.54 -19.84
CA LEU A 236 -21.30 7.03 -19.43
C LEU A 236 -20.39 8.19 -18.98
N GLY A 237 -20.13 8.26 -17.68
CA GLY A 237 -19.11 9.11 -17.07
C GLY A 237 -17.85 8.35 -16.64
N PHE A 238 -16.83 9.08 -16.20
CA PHE A 238 -15.52 8.52 -15.84
C PHE A 238 -15.58 7.55 -14.64
N GLN A 239 -16.61 7.63 -13.79
CA GLN A 239 -16.87 6.64 -12.75
C GLN A 239 -17.07 5.21 -13.29
N HIS A 240 -17.55 5.07 -14.53
CA HIS A 240 -17.67 3.76 -15.18
C HIS A 240 -16.31 3.23 -15.60
N ALA A 241 -15.42 4.10 -16.11
CA ALA A 241 -14.04 3.75 -16.43
C ALA A 241 -13.28 3.34 -15.16
N ALA A 242 -13.40 4.12 -14.09
CA ALA A 242 -12.77 3.85 -12.80
C ALA A 242 -13.30 2.55 -12.15
N THR A 243 -14.60 2.27 -12.28
CA THR A 243 -15.21 1.00 -11.84
C THR A 243 -14.62 -0.19 -12.59
N ALA A 244 -14.46 -0.08 -13.91
CA ALA A 244 -13.87 -1.15 -14.72
C ALA A 244 -12.38 -1.39 -14.35
N ILE A 245 -11.59 -0.31 -14.17
CA ILE A 245 -10.20 -0.42 -13.72
C ILE A 245 -10.11 -1.13 -12.36
N ALA A 246 -10.95 -0.75 -11.39
CA ALA A 246 -10.99 -1.41 -10.08
C ALA A 246 -11.41 -2.88 -10.18
N ALA A 247 -12.35 -3.23 -11.07
CA ALA A 247 -12.74 -4.62 -11.33
C ALA A 247 -11.57 -5.44 -11.91
N PHE A 248 -10.82 -4.89 -12.86
CA PHE A 248 -9.62 -5.55 -13.40
C PHE A 248 -8.58 -5.80 -12.31
N GLN A 249 -8.26 -4.78 -11.51
CA GLN A 249 -7.29 -4.90 -10.40
C GLN A 249 -7.76 -5.95 -9.38
N THR A 250 -9.03 -5.92 -8.99
CA THR A 250 -9.61 -6.88 -8.04
C THR A 250 -9.58 -8.31 -8.57
N GLN A 251 -9.91 -8.52 -9.85
CA GLN A 251 -9.96 -9.86 -10.43
C GLN A 251 -8.57 -10.45 -10.72
N SER A 252 -7.64 -9.60 -11.18
CA SER A 252 -6.41 -10.06 -11.83
C SER A 252 -5.18 -9.93 -10.93
N LEU A 253 -5.23 -9.04 -9.93
CA LEU A 253 -4.11 -8.74 -9.04
C LEU A 253 -4.35 -9.20 -7.59
N THR A 254 -5.46 -9.89 -7.32
CA THR A 254 -5.67 -10.57 -6.03
C THR A 254 -4.93 -11.92 -6.01
N LYS A 255 -4.11 -12.10 -4.97
CA LYS A 255 -3.13 -13.17 -4.78
C LYS A 255 -3.17 -13.62 -3.31
N LEU A 256 -3.68 -14.82 -3.06
CA LEU A 256 -4.11 -15.32 -1.74
C LEU A 256 -3.61 -16.75 -1.42
N ASP A 257 -2.58 -17.23 -2.13
CA ASP A 257 -1.99 -18.57 -1.96
C ASP A 257 -0.48 -18.50 -1.62
N SER A 258 -0.10 -17.52 -0.79
CA SER A 258 1.27 -17.50 -0.23
C SER A 258 1.50 -18.69 0.72
N PRO A 259 2.76 -19.09 0.98
CA PRO A 259 3.09 -20.03 2.06
C PRO A 259 2.41 -19.69 3.39
N PHE A 260 2.35 -18.40 3.75
CA PHE A 260 1.65 -17.97 4.96
C PHE A 260 0.13 -18.15 4.87
N ASP A 261 -0.50 -17.96 3.71
CA ASP A 261 -1.93 -18.24 3.53
C ASP A 261 -2.25 -19.73 3.71
N ARG A 262 -1.44 -20.62 3.13
CA ARG A 262 -1.58 -22.06 3.32
C ARG A 262 -1.39 -22.48 4.77
N TYR A 263 -0.43 -21.86 5.47
CA TYR A 263 -0.23 -22.09 6.90
C TYR A 263 -1.45 -21.67 7.74
N LEU A 264 -2.04 -20.51 7.45
CA LEU A 264 -3.29 -20.07 8.07
C LEU A 264 -4.47 -21.00 7.73
N ALA A 265 -4.41 -21.71 6.60
CA ALA A 265 -5.35 -22.76 6.20
C ALA A 265 -4.99 -24.16 6.74
N HIS A 266 -4.14 -24.24 7.78
CA HIS A 266 -3.73 -25.46 8.49
C HIS A 266 -2.73 -26.38 7.76
N ASP A 267 -2.02 -25.90 6.75
CA ASP A 267 -0.85 -26.58 6.19
C ASP A 267 0.43 -26.20 6.96
N ASP A 268 0.75 -26.97 8.01
CA ASP A 268 1.95 -26.74 8.84
C ASP A 268 3.27 -26.88 8.07
N ALA A 269 3.27 -27.61 6.97
CA ALA A 269 4.45 -27.80 6.13
C ALA A 269 4.69 -26.62 5.17
N ALA A 270 3.72 -25.70 5.03
CA ALA A 270 3.85 -24.56 4.15
C ALA A 270 4.93 -23.56 4.60
N LEU A 271 5.23 -23.48 5.90
CA LEU A 271 6.31 -22.65 6.42
C LEU A 271 7.50 -23.50 6.86
N THR A 272 8.71 -23.03 6.54
CA THR A 272 9.94 -23.58 7.10
C THR A 272 10.07 -23.23 8.59
N ALA A 273 10.93 -23.95 9.32
CA ALA A 273 11.19 -23.64 10.73
C ALA A 273 11.74 -22.21 10.93
N GLU A 274 12.52 -21.70 9.97
CA GLU A 274 13.05 -20.33 9.98
C GLU A 274 11.94 -19.29 9.80
N GLN A 275 11.04 -19.50 8.84
CA GLN A 275 9.88 -18.63 8.63
C GLN A 275 8.97 -18.59 9.86
N LYS A 276 8.79 -19.73 10.55
CA LYS A 276 8.03 -19.79 11.81
C LYS A 276 8.70 -18.99 12.93
N ARG A 277 10.03 -19.07 13.08
CA ARG A 277 10.78 -18.24 14.05
C ARG A 277 10.67 -16.75 13.72
N GLY A 278 10.81 -16.40 12.44
CA GLY A 278 10.57 -15.04 11.94
C GLY A 278 9.18 -14.52 12.27
N ALA A 279 8.14 -15.32 12.04
CA ALA A 279 6.77 -14.97 12.38
C ALA A 279 6.58 -14.77 13.89
N LEU A 280 7.11 -15.68 14.72
CA LEU A 280 7.05 -15.54 16.18
C LEU A 280 7.72 -14.25 16.65
N LEU A 281 8.88 -13.90 16.08
CA LEU A 281 9.60 -12.66 16.35
C LEU A 281 8.80 -11.44 15.89
N PHE A 282 8.22 -11.47 14.68
CA PHE A 282 7.40 -10.41 14.12
C PHE A 282 6.20 -10.06 15.03
N PHE A 283 5.56 -11.09 15.60
CA PHE A 283 4.45 -10.99 16.55
C PHE A 283 4.92 -11.09 18.02
N SER A 284 6.07 -10.49 18.34
CA SER A 284 6.61 -10.43 19.70
C SER A 284 6.70 -9.00 20.22
N ASP A 285 6.82 -8.87 21.54
CA ASP A 285 7.12 -7.60 22.21
C ASP A 285 8.55 -7.11 21.92
N LYS A 286 9.44 -7.97 21.41
CA LYS A 286 10.80 -7.58 21.02
C LYS A 286 10.78 -6.81 19.70
N ALA A 287 10.31 -7.42 18.61
CA ALA A 287 10.33 -6.77 17.29
C ALA A 287 9.14 -5.81 17.09
N ARG A 288 8.01 -6.05 17.78
CA ARG A 288 6.81 -5.18 17.82
C ARG A 288 6.15 -4.93 16.45
N CYS A 289 6.54 -5.63 15.38
CA CYS A 289 6.05 -5.39 14.03
C CYS A 289 4.53 -5.54 13.92
N GLY A 290 3.98 -6.58 14.56
CA GLY A 290 2.55 -6.86 14.61
C GLY A 290 1.71 -5.76 15.27
N SER A 291 2.31 -4.82 16.02
CA SER A 291 1.56 -3.69 16.62
C SER A 291 1.07 -2.67 15.59
N CYS A 292 1.70 -2.62 14.41
CA CYS A 292 1.27 -1.83 13.25
C CYS A 292 0.74 -2.73 12.14
N HIS A 293 1.43 -3.84 11.89
CA HIS A 293 1.17 -4.77 10.80
C HIS A 293 0.32 -5.96 11.27
N SER A 294 -0.97 -5.68 11.48
CA SER A 294 -1.96 -6.63 12.00
C SER A 294 -3.10 -6.86 11.02
N GLY A 295 -3.99 -7.81 11.37
CA GLY A 295 -5.13 -8.18 10.55
C GLY A 295 -4.76 -9.07 9.35
N PRO A 296 -5.75 -9.39 8.50
CA PRO A 296 -5.54 -10.30 7.35
C PRO A 296 -4.46 -9.84 6.37
N LEU A 297 -4.34 -8.51 6.18
CA LEU A 297 -3.41 -7.89 5.23
C LEU A 297 -2.05 -7.51 5.86
N LEU A 298 -1.89 -7.70 7.17
CA LEU A 298 -0.73 -7.25 7.93
C LEU A 298 -0.42 -5.76 7.73
N GLY A 299 -1.46 -4.92 7.85
CA GLY A 299 -1.38 -3.47 7.62
C GLY A 299 -2.65 -2.90 6.98
N GLY A 300 -2.62 -1.60 6.70
CA GLY A 300 -3.64 -0.85 5.96
C GLY A 300 -4.58 0.01 6.82
N ASN A 301 -4.61 -0.21 8.13
CA ASN A 301 -5.64 0.35 9.02
C ASN A 301 -5.24 1.62 9.80
N GLY A 302 -4.01 2.10 9.64
CA GLY A 302 -3.51 3.25 10.41
C GLY A 302 -2.39 3.99 9.71
N PHE A 303 -1.92 5.04 10.38
CA PHE A 303 -0.86 5.92 9.90
C PHE A 303 0.21 6.03 10.96
N ALA A 304 1.47 5.99 10.54
CA ALA A 304 2.61 6.15 11.43
C ALA A 304 3.69 6.99 10.73
N ASN A 305 4.32 7.88 11.50
CA ASN A 305 5.60 8.44 11.11
C ASN A 305 6.67 7.40 11.45
N ALA A 306 7.19 6.73 10.43
CA ALA A 306 8.21 5.70 10.55
C ALA A 306 9.65 6.26 10.54
N GLY A 307 9.82 7.58 10.55
CA GLY A 307 11.14 8.22 10.48
C GLY A 307 11.89 7.95 9.17
N VAL A 308 11.16 7.72 8.06
CA VAL A 308 11.76 7.51 6.73
C VAL A 308 12.34 8.84 6.24
N PRO A 309 13.59 8.88 5.72
CA PRO A 309 14.20 10.11 5.20
C PRO A 309 13.28 10.81 4.20
N GLN A 310 13.44 12.12 4.04
CA GLN A 310 12.62 12.89 3.10
C GLN A 310 13.32 12.99 1.75
N LEU A 311 12.75 12.31 0.74
CA LEU A 311 13.22 12.34 -0.64
C LEU A 311 12.16 12.92 -1.58
N GLY A 312 12.62 13.69 -2.58
CA GLY A 312 11.78 14.15 -3.68
C GLY A 312 11.29 15.60 -3.54
N PRO A 313 10.31 16.00 -4.37
CA PRO A 313 9.86 17.38 -4.48
C PRO A 313 8.89 17.83 -3.36
N GLY A 314 8.41 16.90 -2.53
CA GLY A 314 7.38 17.17 -1.52
C GLY A 314 5.98 17.39 -2.11
N THR A 315 5.04 17.80 -1.27
CA THR A 315 3.63 17.98 -1.68
C THR A 315 3.03 19.30 -1.19
N GLY A 316 2.17 19.90 -2.04
CA GLY A 316 1.36 21.07 -1.66
C GLY A 316 2.16 22.24 -1.06
N SER A 317 1.60 22.87 -0.03
CA SER A 317 2.28 23.95 0.72
C SER A 317 3.41 23.46 1.63
N GLY A 318 3.58 22.14 1.77
CA GLY A 318 4.65 21.53 2.54
C GLY A 318 5.95 21.37 1.77
N ALA A 319 5.91 21.49 0.43
CA ALA A 319 7.07 21.40 -0.42
C ALA A 319 8.21 22.32 0.07
N PRO A 320 9.48 21.84 0.09
CA PRO A 320 9.94 20.62 -0.56
C PRO A 320 9.78 19.33 0.27
N LEU A 321 9.09 19.38 1.42
CA LEU A 321 8.83 18.22 2.26
C LEU A 321 7.46 17.58 1.96
N ASP A 322 7.30 16.30 2.29
CA ASP A 322 6.02 15.61 2.24
C ASP A 322 5.50 15.35 3.66
N PHE A 323 4.51 16.14 4.09
CA PHE A 323 3.92 15.96 5.41
C PHE A 323 2.96 14.77 5.50
N GLY A 324 2.79 14.00 4.42
CA GLY A 324 1.96 12.80 4.41
C GLY A 324 0.52 13.11 4.77
N ARG A 325 -0.05 12.32 5.68
CA ARG A 325 -1.40 12.56 6.21
C ARG A 325 -1.54 13.91 6.89
N GLY A 326 -0.47 14.44 7.48
CA GLY A 326 -0.48 15.74 8.16
C GLY A 326 -0.71 16.95 7.25
N ALA A 327 -0.65 16.78 5.92
CA ALA A 327 -1.04 17.80 4.95
C ALA A 327 -2.57 17.92 4.79
N LEU A 328 -3.34 16.94 5.27
CA LEU A 328 -4.80 16.97 5.21
C LEU A 328 -5.37 17.89 6.30
N PHE A 329 -6.56 18.45 6.03
CA PHE A 329 -7.23 19.38 6.94
C PHE A 329 -7.40 18.81 8.35
N ASN A 330 -6.94 19.55 9.37
CA ASN A 330 -7.05 19.18 10.79
C ASN A 330 -6.42 17.81 11.11
N GLN A 331 -5.29 17.50 10.48
CA GLN A 331 -4.52 16.27 10.69
C GLN A 331 -3.05 16.56 11.06
N GLU A 332 -2.72 17.77 11.53
CA GLU A 332 -1.34 18.23 11.77
C GLU A 332 -0.55 17.30 12.73
N PHE A 333 -1.25 16.62 13.64
CA PHE A 333 -0.69 15.57 14.51
C PHE A 333 -0.02 14.42 13.72
N TYR A 334 -0.51 14.11 12.52
CA TYR A 334 0.00 13.08 11.61
C TYR A 334 1.07 13.60 10.64
N ARG A 335 1.76 14.70 10.97
CA ARG A 335 2.86 15.20 10.14
C ARG A 335 3.92 14.11 9.93
N PHE A 336 4.33 13.91 8.67
CA PHE A 336 5.23 12.85 8.20
C PHE A 336 4.69 11.42 8.37
N ALA A 337 3.43 11.26 8.76
CA ALA A 337 2.82 9.94 8.88
C ALA A 337 2.24 9.48 7.54
N PHE A 338 2.54 8.23 7.19
CA PHE A 338 2.00 7.54 6.03
C PHE A 338 1.24 6.30 6.46
N ARG A 339 0.35 5.84 5.59
CA ARG A 339 -0.44 4.64 5.79
C ARG A 339 0.51 3.46 5.98
N VAL A 340 0.30 2.70 7.06
CA VAL A 340 0.99 1.43 7.27
C VAL A 340 0.57 0.50 6.13
N THR A 341 1.46 0.21 5.20
CA THR A 341 1.13 -0.57 4.00
C THR A 341 0.94 -2.05 4.35
N PRO A 342 -0.03 -2.75 3.72
CA PRO A 342 -0.08 -4.21 3.73
C PRO A 342 1.26 -4.85 3.35
N LEU A 343 1.60 -5.99 3.97
CA LEU A 343 2.86 -6.70 3.72
C LEU A 343 2.73 -7.93 2.82
N ARG A 344 1.51 -8.26 2.36
CA ARG A 344 1.31 -9.34 1.39
C ARG A 344 2.07 -9.02 0.09
N ASN A 345 2.89 -9.97 -0.37
CA ASN A 345 3.80 -9.84 -1.52
C ASN A 345 4.91 -8.78 -1.40
N VAL A 346 5.26 -8.33 -0.18
CA VAL A 346 6.23 -7.23 0.01
C VAL A 346 7.62 -7.53 -0.54
N GLU A 347 8.04 -8.80 -0.58
CA GLU A 347 9.32 -9.21 -1.20
C GLU A 347 9.50 -8.67 -2.62
N LEU A 348 8.41 -8.57 -3.39
CA LEU A 348 8.45 -8.30 -4.83
C LEU A 348 8.47 -6.80 -5.19
N THR A 349 8.35 -5.91 -4.20
CA THR A 349 7.93 -4.51 -4.43
C THR A 349 8.98 -3.48 -4.06
N ALA A 350 10.26 -3.86 -4.14
CA ALA A 350 11.34 -2.91 -3.97
C ALA A 350 11.30 -1.81 -5.05
N PRO A 351 11.80 -0.59 -4.77
CA PRO A 351 12.28 -0.14 -3.45
C PRO A 351 11.14 0.20 -2.49
N TYR A 352 11.46 0.30 -1.20
CA TYR A 352 10.51 0.33 -0.09
C TYR A 352 10.29 1.72 0.51
N MET A 353 9.21 1.83 1.30
CA MET A 353 8.67 3.03 1.92
C MET A 353 7.90 3.93 0.95
N HIS A 354 7.35 5.03 1.48
CA HIS A 354 6.51 5.96 0.71
C HIS A 354 7.23 6.66 -0.46
N ASP A 355 8.55 6.69 -0.43
CA ASP A 355 9.44 7.41 -1.33
C ASP A 355 10.57 6.52 -1.90
N GLY A 356 10.55 5.21 -1.62
CA GLY A 356 11.52 4.26 -2.17
C GLY A 356 12.93 4.40 -1.60
N ALA A 357 13.09 4.94 -0.38
CA ALA A 357 14.38 5.21 0.24
C ALA A 357 15.25 3.95 0.46
N PHE A 358 14.65 2.77 0.60
CA PHE A 358 15.39 1.54 0.90
C PHE A 358 15.29 0.52 -0.24
N ALA A 359 16.41 -0.02 -0.68
CA ALA A 359 16.46 -0.95 -1.80
C ALA A 359 16.12 -2.41 -1.43
N THR A 360 16.29 -2.80 -0.15
CA THR A 360 16.11 -4.19 0.30
C THR A 360 15.29 -4.27 1.59
N LEU A 361 14.69 -5.44 1.87
CA LEU A 361 13.96 -5.67 3.12
C LEU A 361 14.90 -5.61 4.34
N GLU A 362 16.15 -6.06 4.19
CA GLU A 362 17.17 -5.94 5.23
C GLU A 362 17.42 -4.49 5.61
N ALA A 363 17.55 -3.59 4.61
CA ALA A 363 17.72 -2.17 4.87
C ALA A 363 16.51 -1.57 5.62
N VAL A 364 15.29 -2.01 5.29
CA VAL A 364 14.08 -1.65 6.03
C VAL A 364 14.12 -2.15 7.47
N LEU A 365 14.54 -3.39 7.71
CA LEU A 365 14.62 -3.97 9.04
C LEU A 365 15.73 -3.32 9.88
N HIS A 366 16.88 -2.99 9.29
CA HIS A 366 17.93 -2.20 9.94
C HIS A 366 17.43 -0.80 10.31
N HIS A 367 16.64 -0.16 9.44
CA HIS A 367 15.98 1.11 9.76
C HIS A 367 15.08 0.98 10.98
N TYR A 368 14.20 -0.03 11.03
CA TYR A 368 13.34 -0.24 12.19
C TYR A 368 14.10 -0.66 13.46
N ASN A 369 15.28 -1.27 13.34
CA ASN A 369 16.09 -1.69 14.48
C ASN A 369 16.62 -0.47 15.29
N ASP A 370 16.91 0.65 14.61
CA ASP A 370 17.30 1.94 15.22
C ASP A 370 16.94 3.15 14.34
N VAL A 371 15.65 3.50 14.32
CA VAL A 371 15.10 4.55 13.43
C VAL A 371 15.77 5.91 13.60
N GLN A 372 16.11 6.29 14.84
CA GLN A 372 16.68 7.61 15.11
C GLN A 372 18.10 7.71 14.55
N ARG A 373 18.89 6.64 14.69
CA ARG A 373 20.23 6.57 14.14
C ARG A 373 20.19 6.52 12.62
N THR A 374 19.43 5.61 12.03
CA THR A 374 19.39 5.42 10.58
C THR A 374 18.86 6.66 9.86
N LEU A 375 17.89 7.37 10.43
CA LEU A 375 17.43 8.66 9.87
C LEU A 375 18.54 9.73 9.87
N ARG A 376 19.35 9.80 10.93
CA ARG A 376 20.46 10.77 11.03
C ARG A 376 21.65 10.42 10.15
N GLU A 377 21.89 9.14 9.95
CA GLU A 377 23.04 8.60 9.22
C GLU A 377 22.70 8.20 7.77
N TYR A 378 21.48 8.50 7.29
CA TYR A 378 21.06 8.12 5.95
C TYR A 378 21.98 8.70 4.87
N ASP A 379 22.52 7.81 4.05
CA ASP A 379 23.42 8.14 2.95
C ASP A 379 22.66 8.08 1.59
N PRO A 380 22.41 9.22 0.94
CA PRO A 380 21.73 9.25 -0.35
C PRO A 380 22.66 8.86 -1.52
N SER A 381 23.96 8.58 -1.30
CA SER A 381 24.94 8.37 -2.38
C SER A 381 24.58 7.23 -3.35
N GLY A 382 23.79 6.25 -2.89
CA GLY A 382 23.26 5.16 -3.72
C GLY A 382 22.08 5.54 -4.62
N LEU A 383 21.50 6.73 -4.47
CA LEU A 383 20.37 7.20 -5.28
C LEU A 383 20.84 7.79 -6.62
N PRO A 384 19.98 7.85 -7.65
CA PRO A 384 20.25 8.64 -8.85
C PRO A 384 20.57 10.10 -8.50
N ALA A 385 21.52 10.72 -9.22
CA ALA A 385 22.01 12.07 -8.92
C ALA A 385 20.89 13.13 -8.79
N ALA A 386 19.84 13.04 -9.61
CA ALA A 386 18.70 13.93 -9.53
C ALA A 386 17.93 13.82 -8.20
N LEU A 387 17.87 12.63 -7.61
CA LEU A 387 17.21 12.38 -6.31
C LEU A 387 18.14 12.71 -5.13
N GLN A 388 19.46 12.58 -5.29
CA GLN A 388 20.42 13.04 -4.27
C GLN A 388 20.26 14.54 -3.99
N LEU A 389 20.03 15.34 -5.04
CA LEU A 389 19.76 16.77 -4.92
C LEU A 389 18.41 17.11 -4.28
N MET A 390 17.52 16.12 -4.15
CA MET A 390 16.19 16.25 -3.55
C MET A 390 16.11 15.51 -2.21
N TYR A 391 17.25 15.24 -1.57
CA TYR A 391 17.30 14.73 -0.21
C TYR A 391 17.27 15.88 0.80
N HIS A 392 16.31 15.84 1.72
CA HIS A 392 16.10 16.86 2.76
C HIS A 392 16.55 16.35 4.14
N GLY A 393 17.85 16.07 4.27
CA GLY A 393 18.45 15.51 5.48
C GLY A 393 19.03 16.53 6.47
N ASP A 394 18.65 17.81 6.39
CA ASP A 394 19.19 18.82 7.29
C ASP A 394 18.69 18.62 8.74
N GLY A 395 19.44 19.16 9.70
CA GLY A 395 19.15 18.97 11.12
C GLY A 395 17.79 19.50 11.58
N ALA A 396 17.24 20.54 10.93
CA ALA A 396 15.93 21.06 11.27
C ALA A 396 14.82 20.12 10.77
N THR A 397 14.96 19.58 9.56
CA THR A 397 14.04 18.57 9.01
C THR A 397 14.04 17.30 9.86
N ILE A 398 15.22 16.75 10.18
CA ILE A 398 15.34 15.57 11.04
C ILE A 398 14.71 15.82 12.42
N THR A 399 14.95 16.98 13.02
CA THR A 399 14.36 17.35 14.32
C THR A 399 12.82 17.40 14.24
N ALA A 400 12.27 17.98 13.18
CA ALA A 400 10.82 18.05 12.97
C ALA A 400 10.19 16.66 12.78
N MET A 401 10.87 15.77 12.05
CA MET A 401 10.42 14.38 11.87
C MET A 401 10.44 13.61 13.19
N LEU A 402 11.53 13.71 13.96
CA LEU A 402 11.64 13.03 15.26
C LEU A 402 10.64 13.56 16.29
N ALA A 403 10.25 14.83 16.22
CA ALA A 403 9.25 15.42 17.12
C ALA A 403 7.85 14.80 16.97
N THR A 404 7.57 14.12 15.85
CA THR A 404 6.30 13.46 15.56
C THR A 404 6.47 11.97 15.28
N LEU A 405 7.63 11.40 15.62
CA LEU A 405 7.91 9.97 15.44
C LEU A 405 6.88 9.14 16.20
N ASP A 406 6.42 8.04 15.61
CA ASP A 406 5.53 7.11 16.32
C ASP A 406 6.23 6.57 17.58
N GLY A 407 5.57 6.69 18.73
CA GLY A 407 6.19 6.34 20.02
C GLY A 407 6.66 4.87 20.11
N ARG A 408 6.08 3.97 19.31
CA ARG A 408 6.51 2.55 19.24
C ARG A 408 7.90 2.39 18.63
N LEU A 409 8.37 3.38 17.89
CA LEU A 409 9.66 3.40 17.18
C LEU A 409 10.73 4.23 17.89
N GLY A 410 10.40 4.81 19.06
CA GLY A 410 11.32 5.66 19.82
C GLY A 410 12.48 4.90 20.49
N GLN A 411 12.39 3.57 20.58
CA GLN A 411 13.40 2.71 21.21
C GLN A 411 13.93 1.68 20.21
N THR A 412 15.22 1.38 20.32
CA THR A 412 15.86 0.34 19.51
C THR A 412 15.25 -1.04 19.78
N LEU A 413 15.21 -1.90 18.76
CA LEU A 413 14.66 -3.25 18.88
C LEU A 413 15.71 -4.26 19.36
N GLY A 414 17.00 -3.96 19.19
CA GLY A 414 18.09 -4.84 19.61
C GLY A 414 18.10 -6.18 18.86
N LEU A 415 17.69 -6.16 17.59
CA LEU A 415 17.73 -7.31 16.70
C LEU A 415 19.17 -7.55 16.25
N ASN A 416 19.60 -8.81 16.31
CA ASN A 416 20.86 -9.24 15.69
C ASN A 416 20.65 -9.71 14.24
N ASP A 417 21.73 -10.01 13.52
CA ASP A 417 21.67 -10.37 12.09
C ASP A 417 20.86 -11.66 11.83
N GLN A 418 20.91 -12.64 12.74
CA GLN A 418 20.09 -13.86 12.61
C GLN A 418 18.60 -13.52 12.73
N GLU A 419 18.23 -12.68 13.69
CA GLU A 419 16.85 -12.26 13.89
C GLU A 419 16.31 -11.44 12.71
N ILE A 420 17.16 -10.59 12.12
CA ILE A 420 16.84 -9.87 10.88
C ILE A 420 16.62 -10.86 9.74
N GLY A 421 17.50 -11.86 9.56
CA GLY A 421 17.34 -12.91 8.55
C GLY A 421 16.05 -13.71 8.73
N GLU A 422 15.69 -14.08 9.96
CA GLU A 422 14.44 -14.76 10.27
C GLU A 422 13.22 -13.90 9.93
N LEU A 423 13.25 -12.59 10.21
CA LEU A 423 12.19 -11.66 9.81
C LEU A 423 12.08 -11.55 8.28
N VAL A 424 13.20 -11.48 7.55
CA VAL A 424 13.19 -11.51 6.07
C VAL A 424 12.54 -12.79 5.57
N ALA A 425 12.95 -13.95 6.06
CA ALA A 425 12.37 -15.23 5.67
C ALA A 425 10.85 -15.26 5.88
N PHE A 426 10.37 -14.72 7.01
CA PHE A 426 8.92 -14.58 7.23
C PHE A 426 8.26 -13.65 6.20
N LEU A 427 8.85 -12.49 5.89
CA LEU A 427 8.29 -11.56 4.89
C LEU A 427 8.23 -12.18 3.48
N GLU A 428 9.21 -13.00 3.10
CA GLU A 428 9.21 -13.77 1.85
C GLU A 428 8.09 -14.82 1.82
N SER A 429 7.74 -15.38 2.99
CA SER A 429 6.61 -16.33 3.10
C SER A 429 5.24 -15.70 2.81
N LEU A 430 5.17 -14.36 2.75
CA LEU A 430 3.96 -13.59 2.41
C LEU A 430 3.75 -13.42 0.90
N THR A 431 4.64 -13.97 0.08
CA THR A 431 4.59 -13.87 -1.38
C THR A 431 3.82 -15.04 -1.99
N ASP A 432 2.76 -14.73 -2.72
CA ASP A 432 2.04 -15.69 -3.54
C ASP A 432 2.91 -16.08 -4.77
N PRO A 433 3.16 -17.37 -5.03
CA PRO A 433 3.97 -17.79 -6.18
C PRO A 433 3.46 -17.26 -7.53
N SER A 434 2.14 -17.11 -7.69
CA SER A 434 1.52 -16.58 -8.91
C SER A 434 1.62 -15.06 -9.03
N ALA A 435 2.16 -14.35 -8.02
CA ALA A 435 2.46 -12.93 -8.09
C ALA A 435 3.80 -12.66 -8.80
N ARG A 436 4.70 -13.66 -8.91
CA ARG A 436 6.04 -13.50 -9.50
C ARG A 436 6.05 -13.33 -11.02
N ASP A 437 4.99 -13.77 -11.70
CA ASP A 437 4.81 -13.56 -13.14
C ASP A 437 3.41 -13.01 -13.43
N LEU A 438 3.38 -11.74 -13.81
CA LEU A 438 2.17 -11.02 -14.21
C LEU A 438 2.14 -10.73 -15.71
N SER A 439 3.06 -11.29 -16.50
CA SER A 439 3.22 -10.99 -17.94
C SER A 439 1.95 -11.28 -18.74
N ALA A 440 1.20 -12.32 -18.37
CA ALA A 440 -0.06 -12.69 -19.00
C ALA A 440 -1.15 -11.61 -18.87
N LEU A 441 -1.01 -10.65 -17.96
CA LEU A 441 -1.95 -9.54 -17.78
C LEU A 441 -1.72 -8.40 -18.76
N VAL A 442 -0.60 -8.38 -19.49
CA VAL A 442 -0.28 -7.33 -20.46
C VAL A 442 -0.99 -7.62 -21.79
N PRO A 443 -1.91 -6.74 -22.25
CA PRO A 443 -2.60 -6.95 -23.51
C PRO A 443 -1.67 -6.72 -24.71
N ALA A 444 -1.89 -7.41 -25.83
CA ALA A 444 -1.07 -7.23 -27.03
C ALA A 444 -1.26 -5.85 -27.70
N ARG A 445 -2.44 -5.25 -27.54
CA ARG A 445 -2.77 -3.90 -28.01
C ARG A 445 -3.84 -3.29 -27.10
N VAL A 446 -4.01 -1.97 -27.20
CA VAL A 446 -5.14 -1.25 -26.59
C VAL A 446 -6.03 -0.60 -27.66
N PRO A 447 -7.30 -0.29 -27.35
CA PRO A 447 -8.26 0.25 -28.33
C PRO A 447 -7.83 1.57 -28.99
N SER A 448 -7.04 2.42 -28.33
CA SER A 448 -6.54 3.66 -28.94
C SER A 448 -5.46 3.43 -30.01
N GLY A 449 -4.88 2.23 -30.08
CA GLY A 449 -3.70 1.92 -30.88
C GLY A 449 -2.38 2.48 -30.33
N LEU A 450 -2.39 3.15 -29.17
CA LEU A 450 -1.16 3.57 -28.49
C LEU A 450 -0.36 2.34 -27.99
N PRO A 451 0.98 2.44 -27.90
CA PRO A 451 1.81 1.32 -27.47
C PRO A 451 1.57 0.96 -26.00
N VAL A 452 1.35 -0.34 -25.73
CA VAL A 452 1.13 -0.93 -24.40
C VAL A 452 2.45 -1.11 -23.64
N GLY A 453 3.45 -1.67 -24.32
CA GLY A 453 4.86 -1.67 -23.93
C GLY A 453 5.59 -0.47 -24.53
N GLU A 454 6.90 -0.56 -24.72
CA GLU A 454 7.73 0.49 -25.34
C GLU A 454 7.10 1.14 -26.58
#